data_AF-A0AAN0NCZ6-F1
#
_entry.id   AF-A0AAN0NCZ6-F1
#
_cell.length_a   1.000
_cell.length_b   1.000
_cell.length_c   1.000
_cell.angle_alpha   90.00
_cell.angle_beta   90.00
_cell.angle_gamma   90.00
#
_symmetry.space_group_name_H-M   'P 1'
#
loop_
_entity.id
_entity.type
_entity.pdbx_description
1 polymer ?
#
loop_
_entity_poly.entity_id
_entity_poly.type
_entity_poly.pdbx_seq_one_letter_code
_entity_poly.pdbx_strand_id
1 'polypeptide(L)'
;MVQRHSSLTLSKSKFSDQRFAAGHESSPKNDVSRSLAVLKLRYQVKKCRDEAKRKSDWVSKIQRLKMFSRRQSPEQQADIASLKGQGFVEAIKQQFPQLVSRRFAFHEIRDFFIELNGAGFGEWFLHERADHIILYTTYGSVFPALRFVQTEEGTFKCSGFCFDVRFGV
;
A
#
# COMPACT_ATOMS: atom_id res chain seq x y z
N MET A 1 -84.30 25.23 -59.42
CA MET A 1 -85.35 24.60 -58.59
C MET A 1 -84.97 23.15 -58.30
N VAL A 2 -85.64 22.58 -57.30
CA VAL A 2 -85.42 21.33 -56.55
C VAL A 2 -85.20 20.02 -57.35
N GLN A 3 -84.56 19.05 -56.67
CA GLN A 3 -84.19 17.67 -57.05
C GLN A 3 -85.36 16.72 -57.40
N ARG A 4 -85.03 15.57 -58.02
CA ARG A 4 -85.45 14.19 -57.65
C ARG A 4 -84.63 13.17 -58.48
N HIS A 5 -83.68 12.43 -57.90
CA HIS A 5 -83.81 11.12 -57.20
C HIS A 5 -84.11 9.90 -58.09
N SER A 6 -83.09 9.03 -58.27
CA SER A 6 -83.10 7.55 -58.42
C SER A 6 -81.68 7.11 -58.83
N SER A 7 -81.15 5.91 -58.51
CA SER A 7 -81.43 4.94 -57.44
C SER A 7 -80.16 4.07 -57.22
N LEU A 8 -80.16 3.11 -56.28
CA LEU A 8 -79.02 2.23 -55.98
C LEU A 8 -79.10 0.90 -56.77
N THR A 9 -77.99 0.38 -57.30
CA THR A 9 -77.78 -1.08 -57.47
C THR A 9 -76.33 -1.47 -57.22
N LEU A 10 -76.14 -2.67 -56.69
CA LEU A 10 -74.90 -3.16 -56.08
C LEU A 10 -74.47 -4.43 -56.82
N SER A 11 -73.24 -4.48 -57.33
CA SER A 11 -72.66 -5.70 -57.92
C SER A 11 -71.30 -6.04 -57.29
N LYS A 12 -71.06 -7.33 -57.07
CA LYS A 12 -70.02 -7.84 -56.17
C LYS A 12 -68.73 -8.13 -56.95
N SER A 13 -67.61 -7.55 -56.53
CA SER A 13 -66.30 -8.08 -56.90
C SER A 13 -65.99 -9.32 -56.07
N LYS A 14 -65.73 -10.46 -56.73
CA LYS A 14 -65.31 -11.73 -56.09
C LYS A 14 -64.35 -12.52 -56.99
N PHE A 15 -63.06 -12.28 -56.83
CA PHE A 15 -61.94 -13.22 -57.03
C PHE A 15 -60.83 -12.66 -56.10
N SER A 16 -60.52 -13.20 -54.92
CA SER A 16 -60.33 -14.59 -54.49
C SER A 16 -59.23 -15.30 -55.28
N ASP A 17 -57.98 -15.09 -54.89
CA ASP A 17 -56.96 -16.14 -54.97
C ASP A 17 -56.27 -16.29 -53.62
N GLN A 18 -56.18 -17.53 -53.15
CA GLN A 18 -55.94 -17.89 -51.76
C GLN A 18 -54.75 -18.84 -51.67
N ARG A 19 -53.53 -18.29 -51.72
CA ARG A 19 -52.29 -19.06 -51.52
C ARG A 19 -51.30 -18.35 -50.59
N PHE A 20 -51.76 -18.02 -49.39
CA PHE A 20 -50.85 -17.94 -48.24
C PHE A 20 -50.49 -19.37 -47.81
N ALA A 21 -49.29 -19.83 -48.13
CA ALA A 21 -48.70 -21.04 -47.55
C ALA A 21 -47.17 -21.02 -47.65
N ALA A 22 -46.49 -21.19 -46.50
CA ALA A 22 -45.04 -21.40 -46.32
C ALA A 22 -44.12 -20.33 -46.98
N GLY A 23 -43.51 -19.38 -46.26
CA GLY A 23 -43.24 -19.38 -44.81
C GLY A 23 -41.93 -20.07 -44.44
N HIS A 24 -40.84 -19.77 -45.16
CA HIS A 24 -39.46 -20.04 -44.72
C HIS A 24 -38.68 -18.74 -44.57
N GLU A 25 -39.12 -17.90 -43.63
CA GLU A 25 -38.26 -16.85 -43.09
C GLU A 25 -37.12 -17.51 -42.32
N SER A 26 -35.89 -17.36 -42.82
CA SER A 26 -34.69 -17.85 -42.16
C SER A 26 -34.54 -17.19 -40.78
N SER A 27 -34.61 -17.99 -39.71
CA SER A 27 -34.75 -17.49 -38.34
C SER A 27 -33.61 -16.54 -37.91
N PRO A 28 -33.91 -15.40 -37.25
CA PRO A 28 -32.91 -14.61 -36.52
C PRO A 28 -32.57 -15.27 -35.16
N LYS A 29 -32.16 -16.54 -35.17
CA LYS A 29 -31.81 -17.32 -33.96
C LYS A 29 -30.42 -16.99 -33.38
N ASN A 30 -29.69 -16.05 -33.98
CA ASN A 30 -28.28 -15.76 -33.64
C ASN A 30 -28.00 -14.40 -32.99
N ASP A 31 -28.93 -13.44 -32.97
CA ASP A 31 -28.66 -12.11 -32.36
C ASP A 31 -28.61 -12.14 -30.83
N VAL A 32 -29.45 -12.98 -30.19
CA VAL A 32 -29.36 -13.23 -28.74
C VAL A 32 -28.03 -13.92 -28.41
N SER A 33 -27.59 -14.87 -29.24
CA SER A 33 -26.30 -15.56 -29.07
C SER A 33 -25.10 -14.62 -29.22
N ARG A 34 -25.12 -13.70 -30.19
CA ARG A 34 -24.09 -12.65 -30.37
C ARG A 34 -24.05 -11.68 -29.19
N SER A 35 -25.21 -11.15 -28.76
CA SER A 35 -25.25 -10.21 -27.63
C SER A 35 -24.79 -10.87 -26.32
N LEU A 36 -25.18 -12.12 -26.06
CA LEU A 36 -24.76 -12.88 -24.88
C LEU A 36 -23.27 -13.26 -24.92
N ALA A 37 -22.71 -13.56 -26.09
CA ALA A 37 -21.25 -13.74 -26.27
C ALA A 37 -20.48 -12.44 -26.00
N VAL A 38 -20.95 -11.30 -26.51
CA VAL A 38 -20.36 -9.97 -26.26
C VAL A 38 -20.44 -9.60 -24.78
N LEU A 39 -21.56 -9.88 -24.10
CA LEU A 39 -21.69 -9.68 -22.65
C LEU A 39 -20.72 -10.55 -21.84
N LYS A 40 -20.58 -11.84 -22.19
CA LYS A 40 -19.58 -12.74 -21.59
C LYS A 40 -18.15 -12.23 -21.79
N LEU A 41 -17.80 -11.78 -23.00
CA LEU A 41 -16.50 -11.20 -23.31
C LEU A 41 -16.23 -9.94 -22.47
N ARG A 42 -17.20 -9.01 -22.40
CA ARG A 42 -17.09 -7.78 -21.58
C ARG A 42 -16.92 -8.11 -20.09
N TYR A 43 -17.63 -9.11 -19.58
CA TYR A 43 -17.47 -9.57 -18.20
C TYR A 43 -16.07 -10.16 -17.95
N GLN A 44 -15.56 -11.01 -18.85
CA GLN A 44 -14.21 -11.57 -18.73
C GLN A 44 -13.13 -10.48 -18.80
N VAL A 45 -13.23 -9.54 -19.76
CA VAL A 45 -12.28 -8.42 -19.87
C VAL A 45 -12.31 -7.54 -18.61
N LYS A 46 -13.49 -7.25 -18.05
CA LYS A 46 -13.61 -6.52 -16.78
C LYS A 46 -12.94 -7.30 -15.64
N LYS A 47 -13.24 -8.60 -15.50
CA LYS A 47 -12.63 -9.47 -14.48
C LYS A 47 -11.10 -9.51 -14.60
N CYS A 48 -10.56 -9.68 -15.80
CA CYS A 48 -9.11 -9.66 -16.03
C CYS A 48 -8.48 -8.30 -15.69
N ARG A 49 -9.16 -7.18 -15.99
CA ARG A 49 -8.72 -5.82 -15.62
C ARG A 49 -8.70 -5.63 -14.10
N ASP A 50 -9.76 -6.06 -13.41
CA ASP A 50 -9.90 -5.93 -11.96
C ASP A 50 -8.88 -6.84 -11.23
N GLU A 51 -8.63 -8.06 -11.73
CA GLU A 51 -7.57 -8.95 -11.25
C GLU A 51 -6.17 -8.39 -11.49
N ALA A 52 -5.90 -7.81 -12.67
CA ALA A 52 -4.62 -7.16 -12.98
C ALA A 52 -4.37 -5.95 -12.08
N LYS A 53 -5.40 -5.11 -11.85
CA LYS A 53 -5.33 -4.00 -10.89
C LYS A 53 -5.04 -4.52 -9.48
N ARG A 54 -5.79 -5.51 -9.00
CA ARG A 54 -5.58 -6.12 -7.67
C ARG A 54 -4.17 -6.68 -7.51
N LYS A 55 -3.61 -7.33 -8.53
CA LYS A 55 -2.20 -7.80 -8.54
C LYS A 55 -1.23 -6.62 -8.47
N SER A 56 -1.43 -5.56 -9.25
CA SER A 56 -0.62 -4.34 -9.23
C SER A 56 -0.63 -3.64 -7.87
N ASP A 57 -1.82 -3.55 -7.24
CA ASP A 57 -1.99 -2.96 -5.91
C ASP A 57 -1.26 -3.79 -4.84
N TRP A 58 -1.32 -5.13 -4.93
CA TRP A 58 -0.54 -6.03 -4.06
C TRP A 58 0.97 -5.92 -4.27
N VAL A 59 1.45 -5.84 -5.51
CA VAL A 59 2.88 -5.62 -5.80
C VAL A 59 3.33 -4.28 -5.23
N SER A 60 2.54 -3.23 -5.40
CA SER A 60 2.81 -1.88 -4.85
C SER A 60 2.80 -1.86 -3.32
N LYS A 61 1.93 -2.66 -2.68
CA LYS A 61 1.91 -2.82 -1.22
C LYS A 61 3.13 -3.61 -0.72
N ILE A 62 3.48 -4.70 -1.38
CA ILE A 62 4.69 -5.50 -1.09
C ILE A 62 5.95 -4.66 -1.30
N GLN A 63 6.01 -3.83 -2.34
CA GLN A 63 7.13 -2.93 -2.59
C GLN A 63 7.26 -1.87 -1.50
N ARG A 64 6.15 -1.23 -1.08
CA ARG A 64 6.15 -0.30 0.07
C ARG A 64 6.62 -0.96 1.37
N LEU A 65 6.11 -2.15 1.68
CA LEU A 65 6.57 -2.93 2.84
C LEU A 65 8.06 -3.29 2.73
N LYS A 66 8.53 -3.74 1.55
CA LYS A 66 9.95 -4.02 1.30
C LYS A 66 10.82 -2.77 1.42
N MET A 67 10.35 -1.60 0.98
CA MET A 67 11.08 -0.34 1.11
C MET A 67 11.19 0.08 2.59
N PHE A 68 10.11 -0.02 3.36
CA PHE A 68 10.13 0.19 4.81
C PHE A 68 11.11 -0.78 5.49
N SER A 69 11.02 -2.09 5.21
CA SER A 69 11.98 -3.12 5.65
C SER A 69 13.39 -2.99 5.06
N ARG A 70 13.67 -1.98 4.23
CA ARG A 70 14.99 -1.68 3.64
C ARG A 70 15.47 -0.25 3.90
N ARG A 71 14.77 0.54 4.73
CA ARG A 71 15.10 1.96 5.01
C ARG A 71 15.07 2.84 3.74
N GLN A 72 14.14 2.51 2.85
CA GLN A 72 13.91 3.17 1.55
C GLN A 72 12.52 3.80 1.45
N SER A 73 11.79 3.96 2.57
CA SER A 73 10.61 4.83 2.57
C SER A 73 11.06 6.29 2.37
N PRO A 74 10.45 7.07 1.47
CA PRO A 74 10.74 8.50 1.33
C PRO A 74 10.55 9.28 2.64
N GLU A 75 9.56 8.89 3.45
CA GLU A 75 9.29 9.46 4.79
C GLU A 75 10.50 9.26 5.71
N GLN A 76 10.99 8.02 5.82
CA GLN A 76 12.18 7.70 6.64
C GLN A 76 13.43 8.42 6.15
N GLN A 77 13.59 8.59 4.84
CA GLN A 77 14.72 9.32 4.27
C GLN A 77 14.64 10.82 4.58
N ALA A 78 13.45 11.42 4.54
CA ALA A 78 13.21 12.80 4.94
C ALA A 78 13.48 13.02 6.43
N ASP A 79 12.99 12.13 7.31
CA ASP A 79 13.22 12.22 8.75
C ASP A 79 14.70 12.04 9.13
N ILE A 80 15.40 11.10 8.49
CA ILE A 80 16.86 10.92 8.65
C ILE A 80 17.62 12.16 8.15
N ALA A 81 17.21 12.76 7.04
CA ALA A 81 17.81 13.99 6.52
C ALA A 81 17.58 15.17 7.48
N SER A 82 16.38 15.28 8.06
CA SER A 82 16.04 16.27 9.08
C SER A 82 16.93 16.15 10.32
N LEU A 83 17.04 14.96 10.90
CA LEU A 83 17.90 14.71 12.08
C LEU A 83 19.38 14.98 11.81
N LYS A 84 19.87 14.66 10.61
CA LYS A 84 21.23 15.00 10.18
C LYS A 84 21.43 16.50 9.99
N GLY A 85 20.46 17.19 9.40
CA GLY A 85 20.48 18.65 9.22
C GLY A 85 20.48 19.41 10.55
N GLN A 86 19.86 18.84 11.58
CA GLN A 86 19.88 19.34 12.96
C GLN A 86 21.18 18.97 13.72
N GLY A 87 22.05 18.13 13.17
CA GLY A 87 23.26 17.64 13.85
C GLY A 87 22.96 16.78 15.09
N PHE A 88 21.81 16.07 15.12
CA PHE A 88 21.32 15.36 16.30
C PHE A 88 22.35 14.37 16.89
N VAL A 89 23.02 13.61 16.04
CA VAL A 89 24.03 12.61 16.45
C VAL A 89 25.32 13.29 16.93
N GLU A 90 25.67 14.41 16.33
CA GLU A 90 26.85 15.21 16.65
C GLU A 90 26.67 15.93 18.00
N ALA A 91 25.48 16.46 18.28
CA ALA A 91 25.12 17.03 19.58
C ALA A 91 25.20 15.99 20.71
N ILE A 92 24.63 14.79 20.51
CA ILE A 92 24.75 13.68 21.48
C ILE A 92 26.22 13.31 21.71
N LYS A 93 27.05 13.21 20.66
CA LYS A 93 28.49 12.91 20.80
C LYS A 93 29.27 14.03 21.50
N GLN A 94 28.90 15.29 21.30
CA GLN A 94 29.53 16.43 21.97
C GLN A 94 29.20 16.47 23.46
N GLN A 95 27.96 16.18 23.83
CA GLN A 95 27.53 16.12 25.23
C GLN A 95 28.02 14.85 25.95
N PHE A 96 28.16 13.74 25.22
CA PHE A 96 28.56 12.44 25.75
C PHE A 96 29.78 11.85 25.01
N PRO A 97 30.97 12.48 25.10
CA PRO A 97 32.18 12.05 24.38
C PRO A 97 32.63 10.63 24.76
N GLN A 98 32.26 10.13 25.95
CA GLN A 98 32.53 8.76 26.40
C GLN A 98 31.98 7.70 25.45
N LEU A 99 30.94 8.00 24.67
CA LEU A 99 30.34 7.07 23.70
C LEU A 99 31.30 6.60 22.60
N VAL A 100 32.35 7.37 22.28
CA VAL A 100 33.22 7.06 21.14
C VAL A 100 34.37 6.12 21.51
N SER A 101 34.89 6.24 22.74
CA SER A 101 36.18 5.68 23.14
C SER A 101 36.13 4.78 24.38
N ARG A 102 35.06 4.85 25.18
CA ARG A 102 34.96 4.10 26.45
C ARG A 102 34.29 2.73 26.28
N ARG A 103 34.67 1.79 27.15
CA ARG A 103 33.87 0.60 27.48
C ARG A 103 33.05 0.90 28.74
N PHE A 104 31.85 0.35 28.81
CA PHE A 104 30.88 0.59 29.87
C PHE A 104 30.56 -0.73 30.58
N ALA A 105 30.51 -0.71 31.91
CA ALA A 105 29.83 -1.76 32.65
C ALA A 105 28.31 -1.65 32.47
N PHE A 106 27.58 -2.72 32.78
CA PHE A 106 26.13 -2.78 32.60
C PHE A 106 25.38 -1.68 33.38
N HIS A 107 25.78 -1.41 34.62
CA HIS A 107 25.19 -0.35 35.44
C HIS A 107 25.45 1.04 34.83
N GLU A 108 26.65 1.30 34.32
CA GLU A 108 26.99 2.59 33.69
C GLU A 108 26.14 2.90 32.45
N ILE A 109 25.63 1.88 31.74
CA ILE A 109 24.66 2.08 30.64
C ILE A 109 23.28 2.49 31.17
N ARG A 110 22.88 1.99 32.35
CA ARG A 110 21.62 2.41 33.00
C ARG A 110 21.74 3.81 33.59
N ASP A 111 22.87 4.15 34.19
CA ASP A 111 23.15 5.51 34.66
C ASP A 111 23.15 6.49 33.48
N PHE A 112 23.86 6.15 32.39
CA PHE A 112 23.84 6.91 31.14
C PHE A 112 22.44 7.03 30.52
N PHE A 113 21.59 6.00 30.61
CA PHE A 113 20.20 6.08 30.14
C PHE A 113 19.36 7.11 30.92
N ILE A 114 19.62 7.27 32.22
CA ILE A 114 18.97 8.31 33.04
C ILE A 114 19.49 9.70 32.64
N GLU A 115 20.81 9.86 32.49
CA GLU A 115 21.43 11.11 32.02
C GLU A 115 20.91 11.53 30.63
N LEU A 116 20.80 10.57 29.70
CA LEU A 116 20.35 10.81 28.32
C LEU A 116 18.90 11.29 28.24
N ASN A 117 18.01 10.75 29.09
CA ASN A 117 16.64 11.24 29.24
C ASN A 117 16.61 12.66 29.85
N GLY A 118 17.52 12.98 30.77
CA GLY A 118 17.65 14.33 31.34
C GLY A 118 18.23 15.37 30.37
N ALA A 119 18.88 14.94 29.29
CA ALA A 119 19.62 15.81 28.37
C ALA A 119 18.76 16.54 27.31
N GLY A 120 17.45 16.26 27.23
CA GLY A 120 16.54 16.97 26.32
C GLY A 120 16.53 16.46 24.87
N PHE A 121 17.16 15.31 24.57
CA PHE A 121 17.13 14.66 23.25
C PHE A 121 15.85 13.84 23.00
N GLY A 122 14.71 14.29 23.52
CA GLY A 122 13.45 13.52 23.55
C GLY A 122 13.42 12.43 24.63
N GLU A 123 12.35 11.64 24.63
CA GLU A 123 12.19 10.48 25.52
C GLU A 123 12.95 9.27 24.97
N TRP A 124 13.75 8.62 25.81
CA TRP A 124 14.53 7.43 25.46
C TRP A 124 14.01 6.20 26.17
N PHE A 125 14.05 5.09 25.45
CA PHE A 125 13.62 3.76 25.86
C PHE A 125 14.82 2.80 25.86
N LEU A 126 14.78 1.82 26.77
CA LEU A 126 15.85 0.86 27.03
C LEU A 126 15.41 -0.54 26.60
N HIS A 127 16.17 -1.18 25.71
CA HIS A 127 15.98 -2.58 25.32
C HIS A 127 17.25 -3.38 25.64
N GLU A 128 17.14 -4.30 26.60
CA GLU A 128 18.24 -5.13 27.10
C GLU A 128 18.18 -6.55 26.51
N ARG A 129 19.32 -7.05 26.02
CA ARG A 129 19.59 -8.47 25.74
C ARG A 129 20.98 -8.83 26.28
N ALA A 130 21.27 -10.12 26.37
CA ALA A 130 22.54 -10.62 26.92
C ALA A 130 23.76 -10.09 26.14
N ASP A 131 23.68 -10.08 24.80
CA ASP A 131 24.77 -9.72 23.89
C ASP A 131 24.77 -8.22 23.48
N HIS A 132 23.66 -7.51 23.67
CA HIS A 132 23.54 -6.11 23.29
C HIS A 132 22.48 -5.35 24.09
N ILE A 133 22.71 -4.05 24.26
CA ILE A 133 21.74 -3.11 24.82
C ILE A 133 21.49 -2.02 23.78
N ILE A 134 20.23 -1.63 23.59
CA ILE A 134 19.85 -0.58 22.66
C ILE A 134 19.08 0.48 23.44
N LEU A 135 19.61 1.70 23.42
CA LEU A 135 18.88 2.89 23.84
C LEU A 135 18.30 3.52 22.58
N TYR A 136 16.99 3.77 22.54
CA TYR A 136 16.33 4.32 21.35
C TYR A 136 15.30 5.38 21.71
N THR A 137 15.06 6.31 20.79
CA THR A 137 13.98 7.30 20.86
C THR A 137 13.11 7.18 19.61
N THR A 138 12.09 8.03 19.48
CA THR A 138 11.17 8.07 18.35
C THR A 138 11.20 9.45 17.69
N TYR A 139 11.31 9.48 16.36
CA TYR A 139 11.25 10.73 15.60
C TYR A 139 10.55 10.47 14.26
N GLY A 140 9.36 11.03 14.07
CA GLY A 140 8.58 10.82 12.85
C GLY A 140 8.35 9.32 12.56
N SER A 141 8.87 8.86 11.42
CA SER A 141 8.81 7.46 10.95
C SER A 141 10.04 6.61 11.29
N VAL A 142 10.96 7.12 12.11
CA VAL A 142 12.26 6.50 12.42
C VAL A 142 12.54 6.37 13.91
N PHE A 143 13.51 5.50 14.25
CA PHE A 143 13.88 5.13 15.62
C PHE A 143 15.38 5.38 15.84
N PRO A 144 15.79 6.63 16.13
CA PRO A 144 17.17 6.99 16.44
C PRO A 144 17.65 6.25 17.69
N ALA A 145 18.87 5.71 17.66
CA ALA A 145 19.35 4.82 18.70
C ALA A 145 20.87 4.68 18.81
N LEU A 146 21.31 4.39 20.04
CA LEU A 146 22.66 3.97 20.40
C LEU A 146 22.64 2.46 20.67
N ARG A 147 23.50 1.71 19.96
CA ARG A 147 23.65 0.26 20.18
C ARG A 147 24.95 -0.05 20.90
N PHE A 148 24.85 -0.59 22.10
CA PHE A 148 25.93 -1.15 22.88
C PHE A 148 26.02 -2.66 22.63
N VAL A 149 27.22 -3.17 22.39
CA VAL A 149 27.49 -4.59 22.12
C VAL A 149 28.42 -5.12 23.19
N GLN A 150 28.13 -6.29 23.73
CA GLN A 150 28.97 -6.94 24.72
C GLN A 150 30.31 -7.34 24.10
N THR A 151 31.38 -7.17 24.86
CA THR A 151 32.74 -7.60 24.52
C THR A 151 33.06 -8.90 25.25
N GLU A 152 34.11 -9.60 24.81
CA GLU A 152 34.59 -10.84 25.44
C GLU A 152 34.95 -10.66 26.93
N GLU A 153 35.28 -9.44 27.34
CA GLU A 153 35.58 -9.03 28.72
C GLU A 153 34.32 -8.81 29.59
N GLY A 154 33.12 -9.05 29.06
CA GLY A 154 31.83 -8.84 29.74
C GLY A 154 31.37 -7.38 29.84
N THR A 155 32.23 -6.41 29.49
CA THR A 155 31.87 -4.99 29.34
C THR A 155 31.24 -4.71 27.98
N PHE A 156 30.58 -3.57 27.82
CA PHE A 156 29.89 -3.17 26.59
C PHE A 156 30.63 -2.03 25.87
N LYS A 157 30.64 -2.07 24.54
CA LYS A 157 31.14 -0.96 23.70
C LYS A 157 29.98 -0.37 22.89
N CYS A 158 29.86 0.95 22.85
CA CYS A 158 28.97 1.61 21.89
C CYS A 158 29.48 1.34 20.46
N SER A 159 28.67 0.65 19.66
CA SER A 159 28.95 0.32 18.25
C SER A 159 28.61 1.48 17.30
N GLY A 160 27.93 2.51 17.79
CA GLY A 160 27.58 3.71 17.05
C GLY A 160 26.08 4.00 17.03
N PHE A 161 25.71 4.94 16.17
CA PHE A 161 24.35 5.46 16.04
C PHE A 161 23.61 4.83 14.86
N CYS A 162 22.35 4.44 15.06
CA CYS A 162 21.47 3.94 14.01
C CYS A 162 20.13 4.71 14.02
N PHE A 163 19.52 4.92 12.85
CA PHE A 163 18.22 5.59 12.75
C PHE A 163 17.03 4.63 12.60
N ASP A 164 17.27 3.32 12.50
CA ASP A 164 16.21 2.31 12.34
C ASP A 164 16.62 1.05 13.11
N VAL A 165 16.21 0.98 14.37
CA VAL A 165 16.43 -0.21 15.21
C VAL A 165 15.52 -1.34 14.77
N ARG A 166 16.11 -2.55 14.71
CA ARG A 166 15.34 -3.78 14.70
C ARG A 166 15.66 -4.54 15.97
N PHE A 167 14.67 -4.60 16.84
CA PHE A 167 14.61 -5.61 17.88
C PHE A 167 14.46 -6.94 17.13
N GLY A 168 15.55 -7.68 17.00
CA GLY A 168 15.49 -9.05 16.50
C GLY A 168 14.55 -9.86 17.39
N VAL A 169 13.80 -10.79 16.79
CA VAL A 169 12.99 -11.75 17.56
C VAL A 169 13.95 -12.67 18.31
#